data_AF-A0A8T1W863-F1
#
_entry.id   AF-A0A8T1W863-F1
#
_cell.length_a   1.000
_cell.length_b   1.000
_cell.length_c   1.000
_cell.angle_alpha   90.00
_cell.angle_beta   90.00
_cell.angle_gamma   90.00
#
_symmetry.space_group_name_H-M   'P 1'
#
loop_
_entity.id
_entity.type
_entity.pdbx_description
1 polymer ?
#
loop_
_entity_poly.entity_id
_entity_poly.type
_entity_poly.pdbx_seq_one_letter_code
_entity_poly.pdbx_strand_id
1 'polypeptide(L)'
;MEDWGYAASWENEFTTPKPMKECNPSSFGGYPAANTRYNNATHRAFNVLIETSDNKQPNATSLGDSSTLSDKALSDYLPATEMVWLSLLYIDLVQPYVLWKTHPHNASVEKAATFKWEVAGAITVDSTQLKVWSDSSSGATLTRVQGGVTRWYHEDLGLKVEVNNKGLFSADVEFAAAGTYYVQAIATVDQDWATQGTGEDVPVPKVNPQTHIVNARTNVDWIYSNNDRVVRGRTVWTSQKVKIVDV
;
A
#
# COMPACT_ATOMS: atom_id res chain seq x y z
N MET A 1 -7.33 18.50 -26.45
CA MET A 1 -8.42 17.54 -26.25
C MET A 1 -7.72 16.26 -25.88
N GLU A 2 -7.56 16.08 -24.58
CA GLU A 2 -6.76 15.00 -24.00
C GLU A 2 -7.68 13.78 -23.97
N ASP A 3 -7.32 12.77 -24.76
CA ASP A 3 -8.13 11.58 -25.03
C ASP A 3 -7.68 10.52 -24.04
N TRP A 4 -8.50 10.29 -23.01
CA TRP A 4 -8.07 9.57 -21.82
C TRP A 4 -8.63 8.15 -21.80
N GLY A 5 -7.79 7.17 -22.10
CA GLY A 5 -7.98 5.79 -21.65
C GLY A 5 -7.55 5.65 -20.19
N TYR A 6 -8.31 6.21 -19.25
CA TYR A 6 -7.99 6.14 -17.83
C TYR A 6 -8.27 4.74 -17.27
N ALA A 7 -7.23 3.98 -16.97
CA ALA A 7 -7.28 2.73 -16.21
C ALA A 7 -8.40 1.74 -16.61
N ALA A 8 -8.99 1.87 -17.79
CA ALA A 8 -10.24 1.25 -18.16
C ALA A 8 -10.16 -0.28 -18.30
N SER A 9 -8.96 -0.86 -18.13
CA SER A 9 -8.74 -2.30 -17.98
C SER A 9 -9.72 -2.97 -17.02
N TRP A 10 -10.11 -2.28 -15.95
CA TRP A 10 -10.99 -2.81 -14.91
C TRP A 10 -12.48 -2.47 -15.10
N GLU A 11 -12.83 -1.52 -15.98
CA GLU A 11 -14.17 -0.94 -16.00
C GLU A 11 -15.23 -1.96 -16.45
N ASN A 12 -14.87 -2.84 -17.38
CA ASN A 12 -15.73 -3.92 -17.88
C ASN A 12 -16.08 -4.98 -16.83
N GLU A 13 -15.35 -5.05 -15.71
CA GLU A 13 -15.66 -5.96 -14.60
C GLU A 13 -16.80 -5.43 -13.73
N PHE A 14 -16.93 -4.10 -13.63
CA PHE A 14 -17.82 -3.45 -12.67
C PHE A 14 -19.03 -2.74 -13.31
N THR A 15 -19.11 -2.66 -14.64
CA THR A 15 -20.14 -1.87 -15.33
C THR A 15 -20.96 -2.71 -16.32
N THR A 16 -22.27 -2.44 -16.37
CA THR A 16 -23.20 -3.01 -17.37
C THR A 16 -24.03 -1.89 -17.99
N PRO A 17 -23.99 -1.69 -19.33
CA PRO A 17 -23.23 -2.46 -20.30
C PRO A 17 -21.73 -2.18 -20.24
N LYS A 18 -20.92 -3.19 -20.59
CA LYS A 18 -19.46 -3.08 -20.70
C LYS A 18 -19.08 -1.95 -21.69
N PRO A 19 -18.48 -0.84 -21.23
CA PRO A 19 -18.21 0.33 -22.06
C PRO A 19 -17.03 0.11 -23.01
N MET A 20 -16.04 -0.71 -22.60
CA MET A 20 -14.86 -0.99 -23.41
C MET A 20 -15.12 -2.19 -24.32
N LYS A 21 -15.19 -1.95 -25.63
CA LYS A 21 -15.44 -2.98 -26.65
C LYS A 21 -14.37 -2.93 -27.72
N GLU A 22 -14.04 -4.09 -28.28
CA GLU A 22 -13.11 -4.17 -29.41
C GLU A 22 -13.57 -3.24 -30.54
N CYS A 23 -12.66 -2.38 -31.00
CA CYS A 23 -12.95 -1.49 -32.12
C CYS A 23 -13.01 -2.29 -33.42
N ASN A 24 -14.05 -2.08 -34.23
CA ASN A 24 -14.19 -2.67 -35.56
C ASN A 24 -14.67 -1.63 -36.58
N PRO A 25 -13.83 -0.64 -36.93
CA PRO A 25 -14.21 0.40 -37.87
C PRO A 25 -14.33 -0.17 -39.30
N SER A 26 -15.40 0.20 -40.00
CA SER A 26 -15.59 -0.13 -41.42
C SER A 26 -14.95 0.89 -42.37
N SER A 27 -14.49 2.03 -41.85
CA SER A 27 -13.82 3.09 -42.59
C SER A 27 -12.33 2.79 -42.80
N PHE A 28 -11.74 3.36 -43.86
CA PHE A 28 -10.31 3.32 -44.17
C PHE A 28 -9.66 1.92 -44.25
N GLY A 29 -10.43 0.89 -44.61
CA GLY A 29 -9.93 -0.50 -44.71
C GLY A 29 -9.93 -1.28 -43.39
N GLY A 30 -10.41 -0.67 -42.30
CA GLY A 30 -10.51 -1.30 -40.99
C GLY A 30 -9.17 -1.57 -40.31
N TYR A 31 -9.24 -2.20 -39.13
CA TYR A 31 -8.06 -2.69 -38.40
C TYR A 31 -8.16 -4.21 -38.24
N PRO A 32 -7.03 -4.95 -38.32
CA PRO A 32 -7.03 -6.37 -37.99
C PRO A 32 -7.57 -6.58 -36.57
N ALA A 33 -8.50 -7.52 -36.40
CA ALA A 33 -9.13 -7.79 -35.10
C ALA A 33 -8.10 -8.14 -34.01
N ALA A 34 -6.97 -8.76 -34.38
CA ALA A 34 -5.87 -9.04 -33.45
C ALA A 34 -5.29 -7.77 -32.79
N ASN A 35 -5.39 -6.60 -33.43
CA ASN A 35 -4.86 -5.33 -32.94
C ASN A 35 -5.88 -4.50 -32.16
N THR A 36 -7.14 -4.95 -32.08
CA THR A 36 -8.23 -4.24 -31.39
C THR A 36 -8.75 -5.00 -30.18
N ARG A 37 -8.10 -6.12 -29.84
CA ARG A 37 -8.33 -6.90 -28.61
C ARG A 37 -7.73 -6.18 -27.42
N TYR A 38 -8.58 -5.89 -26.45
CA TYR A 38 -8.17 -5.36 -25.16
C TYR A 38 -8.10 -6.52 -24.16
N ASN A 39 -6.95 -6.67 -23.51
CA ASN A 39 -6.73 -7.63 -22.44
C ASN A 39 -6.58 -6.90 -21.10
N ASN A 40 -6.31 -7.65 -20.03
CA ASN A 40 -6.14 -7.04 -18.71
C ASN A 40 -4.93 -6.08 -18.70
N ALA A 41 -3.91 -6.27 -19.55
CA ALA A 41 -2.73 -5.42 -19.64
C ALA A 41 -2.91 -4.11 -20.46
N THR A 42 -3.98 -3.97 -21.24
CA THR A 42 -4.29 -2.74 -22.00
C THR A 42 -5.06 -1.71 -21.18
N HIS A 43 -4.93 -0.41 -21.47
CA HIS A 43 -5.64 0.67 -20.76
C HIS A 43 -5.39 0.76 -19.24
N ARG A 44 -4.18 0.49 -18.75
CA ARG A 44 -3.83 0.56 -17.31
C ARG A 44 -3.33 1.94 -16.83
N ALA A 45 -3.21 2.91 -17.72
CA ALA A 45 -2.68 4.23 -17.37
C ALA A 45 -3.75 5.01 -16.59
N PHE A 46 -3.48 5.34 -15.33
CA PHE A 46 -4.19 6.40 -14.63
C PHE A 46 -3.27 7.60 -14.52
N ASN A 47 -3.84 8.79 -14.66
CA ASN A 47 -3.13 10.04 -14.49
C ASN A 47 -3.82 10.83 -13.40
N VAL A 48 -3.03 11.43 -12.51
CA VAL A 48 -3.53 12.34 -11.49
C VAL A 48 -2.91 13.68 -11.74
N LEU A 49 -3.76 14.67 -11.98
CA LEU A 49 -3.35 16.06 -12.07
C LEU A 49 -3.51 16.68 -10.68
N ILE A 50 -2.38 17.03 -10.05
CA ILE A 50 -2.37 17.78 -8.79
C ILE A 50 -2.12 19.25 -9.13
N GLU A 51 -3.17 20.07 -9.03
CA GLU A 51 -3.05 21.51 -9.23
C GLU A 51 -2.79 22.22 -7.89
N THR A 52 -1.52 22.62 -7.70
CA THR A 52 -1.10 23.46 -6.59
C THR A 52 -1.21 24.92 -6.99
N SER A 53 -1.94 25.72 -6.21
CA SER A 53 -2.05 27.17 -6.37
C SER A 53 -1.57 27.85 -5.09
N ASP A 54 -0.82 28.93 -5.25
CA ASP A 54 -0.17 29.67 -4.17
C ASP A 54 -1.17 30.47 -3.33
N ASN A 55 -2.41 30.63 -3.81
CA ASN A 55 -3.48 31.34 -3.13
C ASN A 55 -4.68 30.43 -2.87
N LYS A 56 -4.61 29.67 -1.78
CA LYS A 56 -5.75 28.95 -1.18
C LYS A 56 -5.92 29.45 0.26
N GLN A 57 -6.77 30.45 0.47
CA GLN A 57 -7.17 30.91 1.81
C GLN A 57 -8.59 30.45 2.16
N PRO A 58 -8.81 29.16 2.47
CA PRO A 58 -10.05 28.76 3.09
C PRO A 58 -10.12 29.30 4.52
N ASN A 59 -11.33 29.61 4.99
CA ASN A 59 -11.54 30.16 6.33
C ASN A 59 -11.08 29.15 7.40
N ALA A 60 -10.44 29.57 8.49
CA ALA A 60 -9.83 28.65 9.45
C ALA A 60 -10.82 27.64 10.07
N THR A 61 -12.10 28.00 10.16
CA THR A 61 -13.21 27.15 10.59
C THR A 61 -13.61 26.07 9.58
N SER A 62 -13.12 26.14 8.35
CA SER A 62 -13.31 25.11 7.31
C SER A 62 -12.13 24.14 7.19
N LEU A 63 -11.04 24.38 7.92
CA LEU A 63 -9.92 23.45 8.01
C LEU A 63 -10.31 22.29 8.94
N GLY A 64 -10.34 21.08 8.41
CA GLY A 64 -10.46 19.87 9.22
C GLY A 64 -9.19 19.64 10.04
N ASP A 65 -9.28 18.80 11.08
CA ASP A 65 -8.12 18.34 11.84
C ASP A 65 -7.72 16.91 11.45
N SER A 66 -6.52 16.50 11.85
CA SER A 66 -5.99 15.16 11.54
C SER A 66 -6.70 14.03 12.28
N SER A 67 -7.54 14.33 13.27
CA SER A 67 -8.25 13.32 14.07
C SER A 67 -9.47 12.76 13.33
N THR A 68 -10.01 13.50 12.37
CA THR A 68 -11.20 13.12 11.58
C THR A 68 -10.88 12.63 10.16
N LEU A 69 -9.60 12.67 9.76
CA LEU A 69 -9.14 12.29 8.42
C LEU A 69 -9.51 10.85 8.02
N SER A 70 -9.56 9.92 8.99
CA SER A 70 -9.81 8.50 8.74
C SER A 70 -11.30 8.16 8.80
N ASP A 71 -12.05 8.73 9.75
CA ASP A 71 -13.46 8.35 9.97
C ASP A 71 -14.40 8.93 8.89
N LYS A 72 -14.09 10.11 8.33
CA LYS A 72 -14.84 10.69 7.19
C LYS A 72 -14.43 10.15 5.83
N ALA A 73 -13.17 9.70 5.67
CA ALA A 73 -12.73 9.05 4.44
C ALA A 73 -13.38 7.66 4.24
N LEU A 74 -13.89 7.06 5.33
CA LEU A 74 -14.54 5.76 5.35
C LEU A 74 -16.08 5.83 5.36
N SER A 75 -16.69 7.02 5.47
CA SER A 75 -18.14 7.14 5.37
C SER A 75 -18.52 7.30 3.91
N ASP A 76 -19.15 6.26 3.36
CA ASP A 76 -19.76 6.20 2.03
C ASP A 76 -20.27 7.55 1.54
N TYR A 77 -19.98 7.84 0.26
CA TYR A 77 -20.37 9.01 -0.53
C TYR A 77 -19.41 10.21 -0.47
N LEU A 78 -18.59 10.31 -1.51
CA LEU A 78 -17.62 11.38 -1.78
C LEU A 78 -18.33 12.70 -2.14
N PRO A 79 -18.15 13.80 -1.36
CA PRO A 79 -18.51 15.15 -1.76
C PRO A 79 -17.25 15.96 -2.12
N ALA A 80 -17.43 17.06 -2.87
CA ALA A 80 -16.48 18.01 -3.50
C ALA A 80 -15.14 18.41 -2.81
N THR A 81 -14.82 17.93 -1.60
CA THR A 81 -13.51 17.99 -0.92
C THR A 81 -12.50 16.93 -1.40
N GLU A 82 -12.83 16.15 -2.42
CA GLU A 82 -12.15 14.95 -2.95
C GLU A 82 -10.66 15.11 -3.34
N MET A 83 -10.25 16.25 -3.89
CA MET A 83 -8.87 16.40 -4.41
C MET A 83 -7.81 16.38 -3.29
N VAL A 84 -8.17 16.83 -2.09
CA VAL A 84 -7.25 16.80 -0.94
C VAL A 84 -7.05 15.36 -0.47
N TRP A 85 -8.08 14.53 -0.50
CA TRP A 85 -8.02 13.17 0.04
C TRP A 85 -7.24 12.22 -0.87
N LEU A 86 -7.44 12.33 -2.17
CA LEU A 86 -6.58 11.65 -3.15
C LEU A 86 -5.13 12.08 -2.99
N SER A 87 -4.87 13.38 -2.85
CA SER A 87 -3.51 13.88 -2.62
C SER A 87 -2.90 13.32 -1.33
N LEU A 88 -3.67 13.22 -0.23
CA LEU A 88 -3.21 12.64 1.03
C LEU A 88 -2.92 11.14 0.92
N LEU A 89 -3.77 10.39 0.20
CA LEU A 89 -3.51 8.98 -0.12
C LEU A 89 -2.19 8.84 -0.89
N TYR A 90 -1.97 9.64 -1.93
CA TYR A 90 -0.72 9.59 -2.71
C TYR A 90 0.49 9.96 -1.87
N ILE A 91 0.37 10.96 -0.99
CA ILE A 91 1.43 11.32 -0.05
C ILE A 91 1.75 10.16 0.91
N ASP A 92 0.72 9.50 1.46
CA ASP A 92 0.91 8.35 2.36
C ASP A 92 1.53 7.15 1.61
N LEU A 93 1.11 6.92 0.36
CA LEU A 93 1.69 5.93 -0.55
C LEU A 93 3.09 6.30 -1.05
N VAL A 94 3.72 7.40 -0.65
CA VAL A 94 5.14 7.60 -1.01
C VAL A 94 6.02 6.58 -0.28
N GLN A 95 5.69 6.24 0.97
CA GLN A 95 6.54 5.37 1.78
C GLN A 95 5.72 4.58 2.81
N PRO A 96 5.76 3.24 2.77
CA PRO A 96 5.20 2.42 3.83
C PRO A 96 5.90 2.65 5.18
N TYR A 97 5.15 2.43 6.26
CA TYR A 97 5.66 2.54 7.61
C TYR A 97 4.93 1.63 8.57
N VAL A 98 5.59 1.31 9.68
CA VAL A 98 5.06 0.43 10.73
C VAL A 98 5.07 1.18 12.06
N LEU A 99 3.90 1.36 12.67
CA LEU A 99 3.71 2.15 13.89
C LEU A 99 3.23 1.28 15.04
N TRP A 100 3.77 1.51 16.23
CA TRP A 100 3.19 0.92 17.42
C TRP A 100 1.88 1.60 17.79
N LYS A 101 0.89 0.78 18.17
CA LYS A 101 -0.36 1.21 18.82
C LYS A 101 -0.37 0.83 20.28
N THR A 102 0.22 -0.31 20.61
CA THR A 102 0.38 -0.77 21.98
C THR A 102 1.66 -1.58 22.08
N HIS A 103 2.48 -1.28 23.07
CA HIS A 103 3.57 -2.14 23.51
C HIS A 103 3.79 -1.90 25.01
N PRO A 104 4.18 -2.92 25.79
CA PRO A 104 4.59 -2.70 27.16
C PRO A 104 5.95 -1.99 27.24
N HIS A 105 6.24 -1.43 28.41
CA HIS A 105 7.61 -1.05 28.78
C HIS A 105 8.27 -2.14 29.63
N ASN A 106 7.48 -2.78 30.49
CA ASN A 106 7.90 -3.90 31.33
C ASN A 106 7.04 -5.12 31.03
N ALA A 107 7.64 -6.30 31.07
CA ALA A 107 6.95 -7.58 31.01
C ALA A 107 7.24 -8.38 32.28
N SER A 108 6.48 -9.47 32.46
CA SER A 108 6.73 -10.43 33.53
C SER A 108 7.03 -11.78 32.90
N VAL A 109 8.01 -12.47 33.45
CA VAL A 109 8.41 -13.82 33.05
C VAL A 109 7.18 -14.72 32.95
N GLU A 110 7.12 -15.52 31.86
CA GLU A 110 6.03 -16.47 31.59
C GLU A 110 4.62 -15.84 31.48
N LYS A 111 4.52 -14.50 31.40
CA LYS A 111 3.27 -13.81 31.12
C LYS A 111 3.32 -13.17 29.74
N ALA A 112 2.36 -13.53 28.92
CA ALA A 112 2.26 -13.00 27.56
C ALA A 112 2.03 -11.47 27.58
N ALA A 113 2.91 -10.76 26.88
CA ALA A 113 2.88 -9.32 26.68
C ALA A 113 2.25 -9.00 25.31
N THR A 114 1.17 -8.22 25.30
CA THR A 114 0.47 -7.87 24.07
C THR A 114 1.13 -6.69 23.35
N PHE A 115 1.38 -6.88 22.06
CA PHE A 115 1.84 -5.87 21.13
C PHE A 115 0.80 -5.67 20.05
N LYS A 116 0.51 -4.40 19.74
CA LYS A 116 -0.34 -4.00 18.61
C LYS A 116 0.40 -3.00 17.77
N TRP A 117 0.38 -3.20 16.45
CA TRP A 117 1.02 -2.31 15.50
C TRP A 117 0.15 -2.12 14.27
N GLU A 118 0.40 -1.03 13.57
CA GLU A 118 -0.24 -0.70 12.32
C GLU A 118 0.77 -0.69 11.17
N VAL A 119 0.38 -1.27 10.04
CA VAL A 119 1.08 -1.12 8.75
C VAL A 119 0.28 -0.17 7.88
N ALA A 120 0.90 0.91 7.42
CA ALA A 120 0.28 1.95 6.60
C ALA A 120 1.26 2.47 5.52
N GLY A 121 0.82 3.43 4.70
CA GLY A 121 1.55 3.86 3.51
C GLY A 121 1.60 2.81 2.40
N ALA A 122 0.73 1.80 2.43
CA ALA A 122 0.63 0.71 1.45
C ALA A 122 -0.84 0.36 1.16
N ILE A 123 -1.11 -0.50 0.19
CA ILE A 123 -2.46 -0.99 -0.10
C ILE A 123 -2.65 -2.38 0.51
N THR A 124 -1.73 -3.30 0.23
CA THR A 124 -1.75 -4.67 0.76
C THR A 124 -0.58 -4.91 1.70
N VAL A 125 -0.81 -5.77 2.70
CA VAL A 125 0.22 -6.25 3.63
C VAL A 125 0.44 -7.73 3.36
N ASP A 126 1.46 -8.05 2.57
CA ASP A 126 1.80 -9.43 2.21
C ASP A 126 2.20 -10.24 3.45
N SER A 127 3.02 -9.63 4.32
CA SER A 127 3.41 -10.25 5.58
C SER A 127 3.77 -9.21 6.63
N THR A 128 3.43 -9.49 7.88
CA THR A 128 3.89 -8.75 9.05
C THR A 128 3.94 -9.63 10.28
N GLN A 129 4.92 -9.37 11.16
CA GLN A 129 5.17 -10.11 12.39
C GLN A 129 6.11 -9.32 13.30
N LEU A 130 6.28 -9.78 14.54
CA LEU A 130 7.28 -9.24 15.45
C LEU A 130 8.59 -10.00 15.33
N LYS A 131 9.68 -9.26 15.41
CA LYS A 131 11.04 -9.73 15.63
C LYS A 131 11.43 -9.42 17.07
N VAL A 132 11.80 -10.45 17.84
CA VAL A 132 12.10 -10.37 19.28
C VAL A 132 13.51 -10.91 19.54
N TRP A 133 14.33 -10.20 20.33
CA TRP A 133 15.68 -10.66 20.68
C TRP A 133 16.17 -10.04 21.99
N SER A 134 17.13 -10.66 22.69
CA SER A 134 17.78 -10.09 23.89
C SER A 134 19.06 -9.32 23.54
N ASP A 135 20.12 -10.04 23.16
CA ASP A 135 21.48 -9.52 23.05
C ASP A 135 21.89 -9.20 21.62
N SER A 136 21.56 -10.09 20.68
CA SER A 136 21.86 -9.93 19.26
C SER A 136 20.63 -10.17 18.40
N SER A 137 20.47 -9.32 17.39
CA SER A 137 19.40 -9.45 16.40
C SER A 137 19.56 -10.66 15.46
N SER A 138 20.71 -11.34 15.51
CA SER A 138 20.99 -12.59 14.79
C SER A 138 20.31 -13.81 15.42
N GLY A 139 20.02 -13.77 16.73
CA GLY A 139 19.29 -14.82 17.46
C GLY A 139 17.81 -14.51 17.62
N ALA A 140 17.26 -13.63 16.78
CA ALA A 140 15.90 -13.16 16.94
C ALA A 140 14.86 -14.25 16.63
N THR A 141 13.82 -14.33 17.45
CA THR A 141 12.63 -15.12 17.19
C THR A 141 11.59 -14.27 16.47
N LEU A 142 10.75 -14.93 15.67
CA LEU A 142 9.66 -14.32 14.92
C LEU A 142 8.33 -14.85 15.44
N THR A 143 7.35 -13.97 15.61
CA THR A 143 5.98 -14.39 15.89
C THR A 143 5.32 -14.98 14.65
N ARG A 144 4.09 -15.48 14.77
CA ARG A 144 3.29 -15.90 13.62
C ARG A 144 3.14 -14.76 12.60
N VAL A 145 3.36 -15.10 11.32
CA VAL A 145 3.10 -14.21 10.17
C VAL A 145 1.62 -13.91 10.06
N GLN A 146 1.30 -12.64 9.85
CA GLN A 146 -0.03 -12.13 9.53
C GLN A 146 0.02 -11.40 8.19
N GLY A 147 -1.11 -11.25 7.53
CA GLY A 147 -1.26 -10.46 6.31
C GLY A 147 -2.63 -9.79 6.27
N GLY A 148 -2.88 -8.99 5.23
CA GLY A 148 -4.17 -8.34 5.05
C GLY A 148 -4.04 -7.05 4.26
N VAL A 149 -4.75 -6.03 4.72
CA VAL A 149 -4.87 -4.73 4.04
C VAL A 149 -4.54 -3.60 4.99
N THR A 150 -4.27 -2.41 4.45
CA THR A 150 -4.07 -1.21 5.27
C THR A 150 -5.38 -0.47 5.53
N ARG A 151 -5.29 0.68 6.21
CA ARG A 151 -6.42 1.60 6.42
C ARG A 151 -7.05 2.14 5.13
N TRP A 152 -6.35 2.06 4.00
CA TRP A 152 -6.85 2.49 2.69
C TRP A 152 -7.75 1.45 2.01
N TYR A 153 -7.99 0.33 2.68
CA TYR A 153 -8.90 -0.69 2.18
C TYR A 153 -10.32 -0.17 2.00
N HIS A 154 -10.86 -0.44 0.82
CA HIS A 154 -12.29 -0.42 0.53
C HIS A 154 -12.68 -1.74 -0.15
N GLU A 155 -13.92 -2.20 0.05
CA GLU A 155 -14.41 -3.43 -0.59
C GLU A 155 -14.40 -3.34 -2.12
N ASP A 156 -14.66 -2.15 -2.66
CA ASP A 156 -14.61 -1.87 -4.09
C ASP A 156 -13.21 -1.98 -4.71
N LEU A 157 -12.14 -2.05 -3.91
CA LEU A 157 -10.79 -2.28 -4.45
C LEU A 157 -10.62 -3.70 -5.01
N GLY A 158 -11.59 -4.60 -4.80
CA GLY A 158 -11.55 -5.96 -5.34
C GLY A 158 -10.38 -6.81 -4.84
N LEU A 159 -9.74 -6.40 -3.73
CA LEU A 159 -8.56 -7.05 -3.20
C LEU A 159 -8.93 -8.43 -2.64
N LYS A 160 -8.25 -9.48 -3.13
CA LYS A 160 -8.41 -10.85 -2.63
C LYS A 160 -7.61 -11.04 -1.35
N VAL A 161 -8.15 -10.56 -0.23
CA VAL A 161 -7.51 -10.67 1.09
C VAL A 161 -8.24 -11.67 1.98
N GLU A 162 -7.47 -12.54 2.64
CA GLU A 162 -8.03 -13.54 3.56
C GLU A 162 -8.58 -12.92 4.85
N VAL A 163 -7.98 -11.81 5.30
CA VAL A 163 -8.35 -11.13 6.54
C VAL A 163 -8.31 -9.61 6.36
N ASN A 164 -9.43 -8.94 6.66
CA ASN A 164 -9.50 -7.49 6.71
C ASN A 164 -9.13 -6.98 8.11
N ASN A 165 -7.84 -6.71 8.30
CA ASN A 165 -7.31 -6.17 9.54
C ASN A 165 -7.31 -4.63 9.59
N LYS A 166 -7.75 -3.93 8.51
CA LYS A 166 -7.65 -2.46 8.34
C LYS A 166 -6.32 -1.87 8.81
N GLY A 167 -5.23 -2.56 8.52
CA GLY A 167 -3.85 -2.20 8.87
C GLY A 167 -3.43 -2.53 10.30
N LEU A 168 -4.32 -2.97 11.19
CA LEU A 168 -4.03 -3.20 12.61
C LEU A 168 -3.76 -4.69 12.89
N PHE A 169 -2.59 -4.98 13.47
CA PHE A 169 -2.12 -6.32 13.77
C PHE A 169 -1.78 -6.46 15.26
N SER A 170 -1.81 -7.69 15.77
CA SER A 170 -1.55 -7.98 17.18
C SER A 170 -0.80 -9.29 17.35
N ALA A 171 0.08 -9.35 18.33
CA ALA A 171 0.71 -10.59 18.77
C ALA A 171 1.03 -10.51 20.25
N ASP A 172 0.89 -11.65 20.93
CA ASP A 172 1.33 -11.82 22.31
C ASP A 172 2.70 -12.49 22.31
N VAL A 173 3.60 -11.98 23.15
CA VAL A 173 4.98 -12.48 23.28
C VAL A 173 5.22 -12.86 24.73
N GLU A 174 5.63 -14.11 24.95
CA GLU A 174 6.11 -14.57 26.25
C GLU A 174 7.63 -14.49 26.30
N PHE A 175 8.16 -14.01 27.42
CA PHE A 175 9.60 -13.94 27.67
C PHE A 175 9.96 -15.06 28.65
N ALA A 176 10.87 -15.94 28.23
CA ALA A 176 11.21 -17.16 28.96
C ALA A 176 12.05 -16.91 30.23
N ALA A 177 12.70 -15.75 30.34
CA ALA A 177 13.53 -15.41 31.48
C ALA A 177 13.58 -13.89 31.67
N ALA A 178 13.83 -13.45 32.91
CA ALA A 178 14.07 -12.04 33.23
C ALA A 178 15.27 -11.51 32.43
N GLY A 179 15.17 -10.27 31.96
CA GLY A 179 16.21 -9.69 31.10
C GLY A 179 15.75 -8.49 30.28
N THR A 180 16.65 -8.00 29.44
CA THR A 180 16.32 -6.96 28.46
C THR A 180 16.04 -7.62 27.11
N TYR A 181 14.87 -7.31 26.56
CA TYR A 181 14.49 -7.71 25.21
C TYR A 181 14.26 -6.49 24.34
N TYR A 182 14.40 -6.69 23.04
CA TYR A 182 14.08 -5.75 22.00
C TYR A 182 13.03 -6.36 21.10
N VAL A 183 12.02 -5.56 20.77
CA VAL A 183 10.93 -5.96 19.88
C VAL A 183 10.82 -4.96 18.74
N GLN A 184 10.62 -5.47 17.54
CA GLN A 184 10.41 -4.67 16.33
C GLN A 184 9.34 -5.34 15.47
N ALA A 185 8.32 -4.59 15.05
CA ALA A 185 7.39 -5.07 14.04
C ALA A 185 8.05 -4.91 12.67
N ILE A 186 7.94 -5.95 11.84
CA ILE A 186 8.44 -5.96 10.46
C ILE A 186 7.28 -6.22 9.50
N ALA A 187 7.35 -5.64 8.30
CA ALA A 187 6.31 -5.80 7.28
C ALA A 187 6.89 -5.83 5.86
N THR A 188 6.26 -6.62 5.00
CA THR A 188 6.45 -6.64 3.54
C THR A 188 5.10 -6.29 2.92
N VAL A 189 5.08 -5.41 1.91
CA VAL A 189 3.86 -4.80 1.39
C VAL A 189 3.89 -4.68 -0.14
N ASP A 190 2.71 -4.73 -0.76
CA ASP A 190 2.49 -4.54 -2.20
C ASP A 190 3.41 -5.35 -3.13
N GLN A 191 3.80 -6.58 -2.75
CA GLN A 191 4.74 -7.37 -3.58
C GLN A 191 4.12 -7.86 -4.89
N ASP A 192 2.80 -7.99 -4.92
CA ASP A 192 2.05 -8.33 -6.13
C ASP A 192 2.20 -7.27 -7.24
N TRP A 193 2.56 -6.03 -6.92
CA TRP A 193 2.80 -4.97 -7.91
C TRP A 193 3.97 -5.26 -8.86
N ALA A 194 4.89 -6.15 -8.48
CA ALA A 194 5.95 -6.63 -9.37
C ALA A 194 5.48 -7.71 -10.36
N THR A 195 4.31 -8.30 -10.12
CA THR A 195 3.81 -9.42 -10.92
C THR A 195 3.24 -8.91 -12.24
N GLN A 196 3.83 -9.36 -13.34
CA GLN A 196 3.31 -9.12 -14.69
C GLN A 196 2.46 -10.32 -15.13
N GLY A 197 1.44 -10.06 -15.94
CA GLY A 197 0.54 -11.09 -16.44
C GLY A 197 1.26 -12.17 -17.28
N THR A 198 0.59 -13.29 -17.50
CA THR A 198 1.08 -14.43 -18.27
C THR A 198 0.21 -14.71 -19.49
N GLY A 199 0.74 -15.41 -20.50
CA GLY A 199 -0.01 -15.73 -21.71
C GLY A 199 -0.45 -14.47 -22.47
N GLU A 200 -1.76 -14.34 -22.71
CA GLU A 200 -2.35 -13.17 -23.37
C GLU A 200 -2.26 -11.89 -22.52
N ASP A 201 -2.03 -11.99 -21.20
CA ASP A 201 -1.93 -10.83 -20.29
C ASP A 201 -0.49 -10.33 -20.09
N VAL A 202 0.50 -10.87 -20.82
CA VAL A 202 1.87 -10.35 -20.78
C VAL A 202 1.89 -8.94 -21.37
N PRO A 203 2.47 -7.93 -20.68
CA PRO A 203 2.57 -6.58 -21.22
C PRO A 203 3.48 -6.54 -22.47
N VAL A 204 3.12 -5.69 -23.44
CA VAL A 204 3.88 -5.47 -24.68
C VAL A 204 4.19 -3.97 -24.83
N PRO A 205 5.47 -3.56 -24.85
CA PRO A 205 6.68 -4.39 -24.72
C PRO A 205 6.80 -4.98 -23.31
N LYS A 206 7.39 -6.18 -23.21
CA LYS A 206 7.64 -6.86 -21.92
C LYS A 206 8.81 -6.22 -21.18
N VAL A 207 8.56 -5.06 -20.59
CA VAL A 207 9.51 -4.33 -19.75
C VAL A 207 9.07 -4.38 -18.30
N ASN A 208 10.02 -4.42 -17.37
CA ASN A 208 9.73 -4.37 -15.94
C ASN A 208 8.92 -3.09 -15.58
N PRO A 209 8.16 -3.09 -14.46
CA PRO A 209 7.46 -1.90 -14.01
C PRO A 209 8.36 -0.67 -14.00
N GLN A 210 7.91 0.43 -14.60
CA GLN A 210 8.70 1.67 -14.72
C GLN A 210 8.39 2.67 -13.59
N THR A 211 7.29 2.47 -12.86
CA THR A 211 6.86 3.40 -11.81
C THR A 211 7.82 3.37 -10.62
N HIS A 212 8.21 4.56 -10.14
CA HIS A 212 9.11 4.71 -8.99
C HIS A 212 8.58 4.03 -7.72
N ILE A 213 7.29 4.16 -7.43
CA ILE A 213 6.67 3.58 -6.23
C ILE A 213 6.73 2.05 -6.23
N VAL A 214 6.50 1.41 -7.38
CA VAL A 214 6.57 -0.05 -7.52
C VAL A 214 8.00 -0.51 -7.28
N ASN A 215 8.97 0.07 -7.99
CA ASN A 215 10.37 -0.29 -7.83
C ASN A 215 10.88 -0.03 -6.40
N ALA A 216 10.48 1.07 -5.77
CA ALA A 216 10.89 1.40 -4.41
C ALA A 216 10.44 0.34 -3.37
N ARG A 217 9.36 -0.42 -3.64
CA ARG A 217 8.78 -1.40 -2.71
C ARG A 217 9.11 -2.85 -3.02
N THR A 218 9.39 -3.16 -4.29
CA THR A 218 9.54 -4.54 -4.77
C THR A 218 10.94 -4.87 -5.28
N ASN A 219 11.80 -3.87 -5.49
CA ASN A 219 13.15 -4.06 -6.03
C ASN A 219 14.19 -3.44 -5.09
N VAL A 220 14.92 -4.27 -4.34
CA VAL A 220 15.97 -3.82 -3.39
C VAL A 220 17.16 -3.14 -4.05
N ASP A 221 17.40 -3.40 -5.34
CA ASP A 221 18.47 -2.79 -6.11
C ASP A 221 18.05 -1.45 -6.74
N TRP A 222 16.79 -1.03 -6.56
CA TRP A 222 16.31 0.24 -7.07
C TRP A 222 17.02 1.42 -6.40
N ILE A 223 17.58 2.31 -7.20
CA ILE A 223 18.11 3.59 -6.76
C ILE A 223 17.73 4.67 -7.76
N TYR A 224 17.20 5.77 -7.25
CA TYR A 224 16.87 6.93 -8.05
C TYR A 224 17.24 8.20 -7.29
N SER A 225 17.89 9.15 -7.97
CA SER A 225 18.32 10.42 -7.38
C SER A 225 17.84 11.61 -8.19
N ASN A 226 17.29 12.61 -7.52
CA ASN A 226 16.92 13.89 -8.12
C ASN A 226 17.07 15.02 -7.07
N ASN A 227 17.70 16.13 -7.42
CA ASN A 227 17.92 17.30 -6.52
C ASN A 227 18.41 16.91 -5.11
N ASP A 228 19.50 16.14 -5.02
CA ASP A 228 20.09 15.62 -3.78
C ASP A 228 19.19 14.73 -2.91
N ARG A 229 18.01 14.35 -3.43
CA ARG A 229 17.13 13.36 -2.81
C ARG A 229 17.37 12.01 -3.47
N VAL A 230 17.47 10.97 -2.65
CA VAL A 230 17.67 9.59 -3.11
C VAL A 230 16.54 8.72 -2.59
N VAL A 231 15.87 8.01 -3.50
CA VAL A 231 14.94 6.93 -3.18
C VAL A 231 15.69 5.62 -3.39
N ARG A 232 15.66 4.75 -2.37
CA ARG A 232 16.24 3.41 -2.41
C ARG A 232 15.15 2.37 -2.23
N GLY A 233 15.26 1.31 -3.01
CA GLY A 233 14.40 0.14 -2.91
C GLY A 233 14.49 -0.55 -1.56
N ARG A 234 13.34 -0.95 -1.02
CA ARG A 234 13.24 -1.69 0.23
C ARG A 234 11.98 -2.55 0.24
N THR A 235 12.15 -3.84 0.52
CA THR A 235 11.04 -4.80 0.61
C THR A 235 10.54 -5.00 2.03
N VAL A 236 11.40 -4.80 3.05
CA VAL A 236 11.06 -5.05 4.45
C VAL A 236 11.03 -3.76 5.25
N TRP A 237 9.86 -3.30 5.67
CA TRP A 237 9.61 -2.12 6.51
C TRP A 237 9.63 -2.49 8.00
N THR A 238 10.04 -1.56 8.86
CA THR A 238 10.27 -1.84 10.29
C THR A 238 9.73 -0.72 11.15
N SER A 239 9.14 -1.06 12.30
CA SER A 239 8.81 -0.08 13.33
C SER A 239 10.06 0.41 14.06
N GLN A 240 9.88 1.40 14.94
CA GLN A 240 10.90 1.72 15.94
C GLN A 240 11.14 0.52 16.85
N LYS A 241 12.41 0.24 17.15
CA LYS A 241 12.77 -0.80 18.11
C LYS A 241 12.35 -0.37 19.51
N VAL A 242 11.57 -1.20 20.21
CA VAL A 242 11.22 -0.97 21.61
C VAL A 242 12.05 -1.86 22.52
N LYS A 243 12.43 -1.33 23.68
CA LYS A 243 13.12 -2.07 24.75
C LYS A 243 12.09 -2.49 25.79
N ILE A 244 12.08 -3.77 26.12
CA ILE A 244 11.26 -4.37 27.16
C ILE A 244 12.19 -4.83 28.28
N VAL A 245 11.88 -4.44 29.51
CA VAL A 245 12.56 -4.94 30.70
C VAL A 245 11.65 -5.95 31.36
N ASP A 246 12.09 -7.20 31.40
CA ASP A 246 11.42 -8.26 32.12
C ASP A 246 12.06 -8.43 33.50
N VAL A 247 11.24 -8.43 34.55
CA VAL A 247 11.62 -8.40 35.97
C VAL A 247 11.04 -9.59 36.69
#